data_AF-A0A178XGU1-F1
#
_entry.id   AF-A0A178XGU1-F1
#
_cell.length_a   1.000
_cell.length_b   1.000
_cell.length_c   1.000
_cell.angle_alpha   90.00
_cell.angle_beta   90.00
_cell.angle_gamma   90.00
#
_symmetry.space_group_name_H-M   'P 1'
#
loop_
_entity.id
_entity.type
_entity.pdbx_description
1 polymer ?
#
loop_
_entity_poly.entity_id
_entity_poly.type
_entity_poly.pdbx_seq_one_letter_code
_entity_poly.pdbx_strand_id
1 'polypeptide(L)'
;MSYHLDAWGATARKVLLGGRIVRLEGFRATDPDTVEAIGTDSRRVRLLVVPREAPGGAARAVLRSAADGDSTATAADILAGNGVAGTR
;
A
#
# COMPACT_ATOMS: atom_id res chain seq x y z
N MET A 1 -7.44 -4.36 7.68
CA MET A 1 -6.68 -3.83 6.55
C MET A 1 -7.56 -3.91 5.32
N SER A 2 -7.62 -2.86 4.52
CA SER A 2 -8.34 -2.82 3.26
C SER A 2 -7.41 -2.62 2.07
N TYR A 3 -7.84 -3.13 0.92
CA TYR A 3 -7.07 -3.19 -0.32
C TYR A 3 -8.00 -3.12 -1.53
N HIS A 4 -7.43 -2.84 -2.71
CA HIS A 4 -8.19 -2.78 -3.96
C HIS A 4 -8.47 -4.18 -4.51
N LEU A 5 -9.76 -4.52 -4.67
CA LEU A 5 -10.20 -5.88 -5.02
C LEU A 5 -9.68 -6.38 -6.36
N ASP A 6 -9.53 -5.48 -7.34
CA ASP A 6 -9.15 -5.90 -8.68
C ASP A 6 -7.62 -5.86 -8.89
N ALA A 7 -6.88 -5.13 -8.03
CA ALA A 7 -5.42 -5.03 -8.08
C ALA A 7 -4.72 -6.08 -7.19
N TRP A 8 -5.42 -6.57 -6.16
CA TRP A 8 -4.93 -7.61 -5.28
C TRP A 8 -5.73 -8.88 -5.53
N GLY A 9 -5.04 -9.97 -5.88
CA GLY A 9 -5.66 -11.26 -6.13
C GLY A 9 -6.34 -11.87 -4.89
N ALA A 10 -6.78 -13.13 -5.04
CA ALA A 10 -7.46 -13.85 -3.97
C ALA A 10 -6.66 -13.81 -2.66
N THR A 11 -7.20 -13.12 -1.66
CA THR A 11 -6.55 -12.88 -0.37
C THR A 11 -7.34 -13.58 0.74
N ALA A 12 -6.65 -14.11 1.75
CA ALA A 12 -7.30 -14.69 2.93
C ALA A 12 -8.15 -13.63 3.65
N ARG A 13 -9.30 -14.01 4.23
CA ARG A 13 -10.12 -13.05 5.01
C ARG A 13 -9.47 -12.62 6.32
N LYS A 14 -8.60 -13.46 6.89
CA LYS A 14 -7.91 -13.26 8.16
C LYS A 14 -6.49 -13.80 8.07
N VAL A 15 -5.54 -13.05 8.60
CA VAL A 15 -4.13 -13.48 8.70
C VAL A 15 -3.64 -13.28 10.13
N LEU A 16 -2.86 -14.24 10.65
CA LEU A 16 -2.19 -14.12 11.94
C LEU A 16 -0.82 -13.46 11.74
N LEU A 17 -0.64 -12.25 12.27
CA LEU A 17 0.60 -11.47 12.20
C LEU A 17 1.00 -11.05 13.60
N GLY A 18 2.21 -11.44 14.05
CA GLY A 18 2.71 -11.06 15.38
C GLY A 18 1.77 -11.44 16.53
N GLY A 19 1.09 -12.59 16.44
CA GLY A 19 0.11 -13.05 17.44
C GLY A 19 -1.26 -12.36 17.38
N ARG A 20 -1.50 -11.49 16.40
CA ARG A 20 -2.77 -10.76 16.22
C ARG A 20 -3.46 -11.17 14.94
N ILE A 21 -4.79 -11.30 15.01
CA ILE A 21 -5.61 -11.56 13.82
C ILE A 21 -5.87 -10.23 13.11
N VAL A 22 -5.38 -10.11 11.88
CA VAL A 22 -5.68 -8.98 10.99
C VAL A 22 -6.79 -9.41 10.04
N ARG A 23 -7.92 -8.72 10.08
CA ARG A 23 -9.00 -8.89 9.11
C ARG A 23 -8.68 -8.12 7.83
N LEU A 24 -8.89 -8.78 6.69
CA LEU A 24 -8.65 -8.26 5.36
C LEU A 24 -9.98 -8.09 4.64
N GLU A 25 -10.22 -6.90 4.11
CA GLU A 25 -11.46 -6.55 3.43
C GLU A 25 -11.14 -5.83 2.11
N GLY A 26 -11.60 -6.38 0.99
CA GLY A 26 -11.36 -5.77 -0.31
C GLY A 26 -12.45 -4.76 -0.68
N PHE A 27 -12.06 -3.63 -1.28
CA PHE A 27 -12.98 -2.61 -1.80
C PHE A 27 -12.48 -2.03 -3.11
N ARG A 28 -13.35 -1.91 -4.12
CA ARG A 28 -13.02 -1.27 -5.43
C ARG A 28 -12.81 0.24 -5.35
N ALA A 29 -13.29 0.89 -4.30
CA ALA A 29 -13.15 2.33 -4.11
C ALA A 29 -11.79 2.72 -3.48
N THR A 30 -10.94 1.76 -3.12
CA THR A 30 -9.60 2.04 -2.59
C THR A 30 -8.62 2.30 -3.73
N ASP A 31 -7.55 3.03 -3.45
CA ASP A 31 -6.49 3.28 -4.44
C ASP A 31 -5.68 1.98 -4.66
N PRO A 32 -5.49 1.52 -5.92
CA PRO A 32 -4.81 0.26 -6.24
C PRO A 32 -3.35 0.22 -5.78
N ASP A 33 -2.69 1.37 -5.65
CA ASP A 33 -1.29 1.50 -5.23
C ASP A 33 -1.12 1.61 -3.71
N THR A 34 -2.21 1.45 -2.95
CA THR A 34 -2.18 1.57 -1.51
C THR A 34 -2.93 0.46 -0.79
N VAL A 35 -2.60 0.28 0.49
CA VAL A 35 -3.41 -0.46 1.45
C VAL A 35 -3.71 0.43 2.65
N GLU A 36 -4.88 0.27 3.26
CA GLU A 36 -5.21 0.97 4.50
C GLU A 36 -5.15 -0.01 5.68
N ALA A 37 -4.31 0.27 6.65
CA ALA A 37 -4.25 -0.42 7.92
C ALA A 37 -5.03 0.35 8.99
N ILE A 38 -5.73 -0.38 9.85
CA ILE A 38 -6.40 0.18 11.02
C ILE A 38 -5.69 -0.39 12.24
N GLY A 39 -5.08 0.50 13.02
CA GLY A 39 -4.41 0.18 14.27
C GLY A 39 -5.39 -0.28 15.35
N THR A 40 -4.85 -0.89 16.42
CA THR A 40 -5.66 -1.28 17.59
C THR A 40 -6.26 -0.08 18.32
N ASP A 41 -5.70 1.10 18.11
CA ASP A 41 -6.17 2.41 18.56
C ASP A 41 -7.18 3.06 17.59
N SER A 42 -7.67 2.30 16.60
CA SER A 42 -8.54 2.77 15.51
C SER A 42 -7.93 3.84 14.60
N ARG A 43 -6.63 4.14 14.71
CA ARG A 43 -5.97 5.04 13.77
C ARG A 43 -5.81 4.37 12.42
N ARG A 44 -6.10 5.14 11.37
CA ARG A 44 -5.96 4.70 9.97
C ARG A 44 -4.61 5.15 9.45
N VAL A 45 -3.91 4.24 8.81
CA VAL A 45 -2.67 4.55 8.09
C VAL A 45 -2.81 4.00 6.68
N ARG A 46 -2.66 4.87 5.69
CA ARG A 46 -2.55 4.47 4.29
C ARG A 46 -1.08 4.25 3.96
N LEU A 47 -0.78 3.08 3.42
CA LEU A 47 0.57 2.66 3.07
C LEU A 47 0.65 2.50 1.56
N LEU A 48 1.67 3.11 0.96
CA LEU A 48 2.00 2.90 -0.45
C LEU A 48 2.61 1.51 -0.65
N VAL A 49 2.23 0.86 -1.75
CA VAL A 49 2.70 -0.47 -2.13
C VAL A 49 3.80 -0.31 -3.17
N VAL A 50 4.97 -0.88 -2.89
CA VAL A 50 6.06 -0.98 -3.87
C VAL A 50 5.97 -2.35 -4.55
N PRO A 51 5.81 -2.42 -5.89
CA PRO A 51 5.83 -3.68 -6.61
C PRO A 51 7.12 -4.45 -6.36
N ARG A 52 7.03 -5.78 -6.26
CA ARG A 52 8.21 -6.63 -5.99
C ARG A 52 9.24 -6.60 -7.12
N GLU A 53 8.79 -6.24 -8.32
CA GLU A 53 9.59 -6.12 -9.54
C GLU A 53 10.39 -4.81 -9.58
N ALA A 54 10.09 -3.85 -8.71
CA ALA A 54 10.79 -2.58 -8.68
C ALA A 54 12.28 -2.79 -8.35
N PRO A 55 13.22 -2.23 -9.14
CA PRO A 55 14.64 -2.29 -8.82
C PRO A 55 14.90 -1.73 -7.42
N GLY A 56 15.79 -2.34 -6.64
CA GLY A 56 15.99 -1.97 -5.23
C GLY A 56 16.31 -0.48 -5.00
N GLY A 57 17.03 0.16 -5.93
CA GLY A 57 17.28 1.60 -5.90
C GLY A 57 16.00 2.43 -6.08
N ALA A 58 15.16 2.07 -7.04
CA ALA A 58 13.87 2.72 -7.29
C ALA A 58 12.90 2.48 -6.13
N ALA A 59 12.82 1.25 -5.62
CA ALA A 59 12.02 0.90 -4.44
C ALA A 59 12.39 1.75 -3.22
N ARG A 60 13.68 1.94 -2.96
CA ARG A 60 14.15 2.78 -1.86
C ARG A 60 13.84 4.27 -2.07
N ALA A 61 13.90 4.74 -3.32
CA ALA A 61 13.55 6.11 -3.65
C ALA A 61 12.04 6.37 -3.45
N VAL A 62 11.19 5.45 -3.91
CA VAL A 62 9.73 5.46 -3.65
C VAL A 62 9.44 5.53 -2.15
N LEU A 63 10.05 4.65 -1.35
CA LEU A 63 9.84 4.65 0.11
C LEU A 63 10.26 5.97 0.77
N ARG A 64 11.33 6.60 0.28
CA ARG A 64 11.77 7.91 0.78
C ARG A 64 10.77 9.01 0.42
N SER A 65 10.29 9.03 -0.82
CA SER A 65 9.27 9.99 -1.27
C SER A 65 7.95 9.83 -0.51
N ALA A 66 7.53 8.58 -0.24
CA ALA A 66 6.31 8.30 0.52
C ALA A 66 6.41 8.65 2.01
N ALA A 67 7.63 8.74 2.56
CA ALA A 67 7.87 9.12 3.95
C ALA A 67 7.95 10.64 4.17
N ASP A 68 7.91 11.44 3.11
CA ASP A 68 7.91 12.90 3.19
C ASP A 68 6.55 13.39 3.73
N GLY A 69 6.57 13.96 4.94
CA GLY A 69 5.37 14.40 5.65
C GLY A 69 4.70 15.64 5.05
N ASP A 70 5.42 16.40 4.22
CA ASP A 70 4.91 17.62 3.57
C ASP A 70 4.44 17.36 2.13
N SER A 71 4.53 16.11 1.65
CA SER A 71 4.13 15.73 0.30
C SER A 71 2.61 15.71 0.13
N THR A 72 2.15 16.30 -0.98
CA THR A 72 0.75 16.25 -1.43
C THR A 72 0.54 15.31 -2.63
N ALA A 73 1.60 14.60 -3.04
CA ALA A 73 1.58 13.69 -4.18
C ALA A 73 0.71 12.46 -3.90
N THR A 74 0.03 11.96 -4.94
CA THR A 74 -0.67 10.67 -4.85
C THR A 74 0.32 9.51 -4.87
N ALA A 75 -0.14 8.30 -4.53
CA ALA A 75 0.71 7.11 -4.62
C ALA A 75 1.18 6.86 -6.05
N ALA A 76 0.29 7.05 -7.03
CA ALA A 76 0.61 6.95 -8.45
C ALA A 76 1.67 7.98 -8.89
N ASP A 77 1.57 9.24 -8.42
CA ASP A 77 2.57 10.28 -8.72
C ASP A 77 3.96 9.91 -8.16
N ILE A 78 3.99 9.40 -6.92
CA ILE A 78 5.22 8.97 -6.26
C ILE A 78 5.86 7.80 -7.03
N LEU A 79 5.08 6.81 -7.43
CA LEU A 79 5.57 5.66 -8.19
C LEU A 79 6.10 6.09 -9.56
N ALA A 80 5.32 6.87 -10.31
CA ALA A 80 5.70 7.37 -11.64
C ALA A 80 6.95 8.25 -11.59
N GLY A 81 7.05 9.16 -10.61
CA GLY A 81 8.21 10.02 -10.40
C GLY A 81 9.51 9.28 -10.08
N ASN A 82 9.41 8.02 -9.63
CA ASN A 82 10.55 7.15 -9.35
C ASN A 82 10.74 6.05 -10.41
N GLY A 83 10.04 6.13 -11.55
CA GLY A 83 10.15 5.16 -12.66
C GLY A 83 9.58 3.78 -12.34
N VAL A 84 8.65 3.69 -11.38
CA VAL A 84 7.99 2.44 -10.99
C VAL A 84 6.55 2.47 -11.52
N ALA A 85 6.15 1.40 -12.21
CA ALA A 85 4.75 1.25 -12.63
C ALA A 85 3.90 0.80 -11.43
N GLY A 86 2.70 1.36 -11.29
CA GLY A 86 1.78 0.98 -10.22
C GLY A 86 1.25 -0.45 -10.31
N THR A 87 0.55 -0.84 -9.26
CA THR A 87 -0.20 -2.09 -9.13
C THR A 87 -1.37 -2.04 -10.10
N ARG A 88 -1.48 -3.08 -10.94
CA ARG A 88 -2.47 -3.17 -12.01
C ARG A 88 -3.58 -4.15 -11.66
#